data_AF-A0A960IYN3-F1
#
_entry.id   AF-A0A960IYN3-F1
#
_cell.length_a   1.000
_cell.length_b   1.000
_cell.length_c   1.000
_cell.angle_alpha   90.00
_cell.angle_beta   90.00
_cell.angle_gamma   90.00
#
_symmetry.space_group_name_H-M   'P 1'
#
loop_
_entity.id
_entity.type
_entity.pdbx_description
1 polymer ?
#
loop_
_entity_poly.entity_id
_entity_poly.type
_entity_poly.pdbx_seq_one_letter_code
_entity_poly.pdbx_strand_id
1 'polypeptide(L)' 'LESQLAHRATHDPLTELPNRALLEDRLAQAAARLGRTGEEVAVLFCDLDDFKEVNDRFGHVVGDEVLVEVGRRIG' A
#
# COMPACT_ATOMS: atom_id res chain seq x y z
N LEU A 1 -19.86 -12.42 0.67
CA LEU A 1 -18.70 -13.34 0.90
C LEU A 1 -17.67 -13.20 -0.23
N GLU A 2 -18.06 -13.38 -1.49
CA GLU A 2 -17.14 -13.25 -2.65
C GLU A 2 -16.45 -11.87 -2.74
N SER A 3 -17.20 -10.78 -2.59
CA SER A 3 -16.63 -9.41 -2.61
C SER A 3 -15.58 -9.18 -1.51
N GLN A 4 -15.77 -9.72 -0.31
CA GLN A 4 -14.79 -9.61 0.78
C GLN A 4 -13.55 -10.48 0.54
N LEU A 5 -13.70 -11.64 -0.10
CA LEU A 5 -12.58 -12.49 -0.49
C LEU A 5 -11.74 -11.83 -1.60
N ALA A 6 -12.41 -11.22 -2.59
CA ALA A 6 -11.75 -10.47 -3.65
C ALA A 6 -11.02 -9.24 -3.09
N HIS A 7 -11.63 -8.53 -2.14
CA HIS A 7 -11.02 -7.39 -1.47
C HIS A 7 -9.78 -7.81 -0.69
N ARG A 8 -9.85 -8.88 0.12
CA ARG A 8 -8.70 -9.42 0.87
C ARG A 8 -7.58 -9.97 -0.03
N ALA A 9 -7.89 -10.41 -1.23
CA ALA A 9 -6.87 -10.84 -2.20
C ALA A 9 -6.07 -9.65 -2.76
N THR A 10 -6.63 -8.44 -2.72
CA THR A 10 -6.08 -7.24 -3.39
C THR A 10 -5.74 -6.10 -2.44
N HIS A 11 -6.15 -6.15 -1.17
CA HIS A 11 -5.93 -5.11 -0.18
C HIS A 11 -5.28 -5.65 1.09
N ASP A 12 -4.51 -4.80 1.76
CA ASP A 12 -3.90 -5.06 3.05
C ASP A 12 -4.97 -4.99 4.16
N PRO A 13 -5.09 -5.99 5.04
CA PRO A 13 -6.18 -6.06 6.02
C PRO A 13 -6.05 -5.08 7.19
N LEU A 14 -4.87 -4.47 7.38
CA LEU A 14 -4.68 -3.46 8.43
C LEU A 14 -5.05 -2.07 7.91
N THR A 15 -4.48 -1.68 6.78
CA THR A 15 -4.59 -0.33 6.22
C THR A 15 -5.71 -0.16 5.20
N GLU A 16 -6.28 -1.26 4.71
CA GLU A 16 -7.26 -1.31 3.61
C GLU A 16 -6.75 -0.72 2.28
N LEU A 17 -5.45 -0.44 2.17
CA LEU A 17 -4.81 0.01 0.93
C LEU A 17 -4.55 -1.16 -0.02
N PRO A 18 -4.36 -0.90 -1.34
CA PRO A 18 -3.89 -1.89 -2.29
C PRO A 18 -2.64 -2.62 -1.76
N ASN A 19 -2.70 -3.95 -1.74
CA ASN A 19 -1.56 -4.76 -1.32
C ASN A 19 -0.48 -4.80 -2.42
N ARG A 20 0.65 -5.42 -2.09
CA ARG A 20 1.78 -5.59 -3.02
C ARG A 20 1.37 -6.24 -4.35
N ALA A 21 0.51 -7.27 -4.32
CA ALA A 21 0.09 -7.97 -5.52
C ALA A 21 -0.71 -7.05 -6.45
N LEU A 22 -1.62 -6.25 -5.90
CA LEU A 22 -2.37 -5.27 -6.70
C LEU A 22 -1.46 -4.15 -7.21
N LEU A 23 -0.49 -3.68 -6.41
CA LEU A 23 0.50 -2.71 -6.87
C LEU A 23 1.32 -3.22 -8.07
N GLU A 24 1.82 -4.46 -7.99
CA GLU A 24 2.59 -5.10 -9.07
C GLU A 24 1.76 -5.26 -10.36
N ASP A 25 0.49 -5.68 -10.24
CA ASP A 25 -0.44 -5.74 -11.38
C ASP A 25 -0.63 -4.36 -12.03
N ARG A 26 -0.84 -3.32 -11.22
CA ARG A 26 -1.02 -1.95 -11.73
C ARG A 26 0.23 -1.41 -12.41
N LEU A 27 1.42 -1.70 -11.88
CA LEU A 27 2.69 -1.31 -12.49
C LEU A 27 2.91 -2.04 -13.82
N ALA A 28 2.60 -3.33 -13.91
CA ALA A 28 2.69 -4.09 -15.16
C ALA A 28 1.75 -3.53 -16.24
N GLN A 29 0.51 -3.18 -15.88
CA GLN A 29 -0.43 -2.54 -16.78
C GLN A 29 0.03 -1.15 -17.24
N ALA A 30 0.58 -0.36 -16.31
CA ALA A 30 1.13 0.96 -16.62
C ALA A 30 2.32 0.85 -17.60
N ALA A 31 3.28 -0.06 -17.33
CA ALA A 31 4.42 -0.32 -18.20
C ALA A 31 4.01 -0.74 -19.61
N ALA A 32 2.96 -1.56 -19.75
CA ALA A 32 2.42 -1.97 -21.04
C ALA A 32 1.81 -0.82 -21.86
N ARG A 33 1.36 0.26 -21.19
CA ARG A 33 0.80 1.47 -21.85
C ARG A 33 1.90 2.41 -22.33
N LEU A 34 2.97 2.59 -21.53
CA LEU A 34 4.12 3.44 -21.86
C LEU A 34 4.64 3.17 -23.29
N GLY A 35 4.78 1.90 -23.66
CA GLY A 35 5.28 1.51 -24.98
C GLY A 35 4.35 1.76 -26.17
N ARG A 36 3.09 2.18 -25.93
CA ARG A 36 2.06 2.35 -26.97
C ARG A 36 1.53 3.77 -27.09
N THR A 37 1.45 4.50 -25.97
CA THR A 37 0.79 5.82 -25.91
C THR A 37 1.76 6.98 -25.75
N GLY A 38 3.02 6.72 -25.39
CA GLY A 38 3.99 7.77 -25.04
C GLY A 38 3.67 8.47 -23.71
N GLU A 39 2.79 7.89 -22.89
CA GLU A 39 2.54 8.33 -21.52
C GLU A 39 3.80 8.14 -20.66
N GLU A 40 3.89 8.88 -19.55
CA GLU A 40 4.96 8.75 -18.55
C GLU A 40 4.35 8.32 -17.22
N VAL A 41 5.09 7.50 -16.46
CA VAL A 41 4.67 7.01 -15.14
C VAL A 41 5.81 7.25 -14.16
N ALA A 42 5.48 7.86 -13.03
CA ALA A 42 6.38 8.02 -11.89
C ALA A 42 5.91 7.16 -10.72
N VAL A 43 6.85 6.61 -9.96
CA VAL A 43 6.59 5.84 -8.74
C VAL A 43 7.27 6.55 -7.58
N LEU A 44 6.50 6.88 -6.55
CA LEU A 44 7.03 7.38 -5.29
C LEU A 44 7.12 6.21 -4.31
N PHE A 45 8.28 6.05 -3.69
CA PHE A 45 8.50 5.10 -2.60
C PHE A 45 8.84 5.89 -1.34
N CYS A 46 8.09 5.63 -0.26
CA CYS A 46 8.28 6.25 1.04
C CYS A 46 8.21 5.20 2.14
N ASP A 47 8.90 5.47 3.25
CA ASP A 47 8.90 4.64 4.45
C ASP A 47 8.69 5.52 5.69
N LEU A 48 8.33 4.92 6.82
CA LEU A 48 8.14 5.63 8.09
C LEU A 48 9.44 5.61 8.89
N ASP A 49 10.05 6.79 9.03
CA ASP A 49 11.26 6.97 9.83
C ASP A 49 11.05 6.54 11.30
N ASP A 50 12.06 5.86 11.85
CA ASP A 50 12.10 5.39 13.25
C ASP A 50 10.86 4.59 13.71
N PHE A 51 10.11 3.97 12.77
CA PHE A 51 8.89 3.22 13.10
C PHE A 51 9.13 2.03 14.06
N LYS A 52 10.35 1.47 14.04
CA LYS A 52 10.75 0.46 15.04
C LYS A 52 10.76 1.03 16.46
N GLU A 53 11.23 2.25 16.66
CA GLU A 53 11.23 2.89 17.98
C GLU A 53 9.82 3.14 18.50
N VAL A 54 8.88 3.48 17.60
CA VAL A 54 7.45 3.58 17.93
C VAL A 54 6.93 2.25 18.47
N ASN A 55 7.21 1.14 17.76
CA ASN A 55 6.83 -0.20 18.21
C ASN A 55 7.48 -0.58 19.54
N ASP A 56 8.78 -0.32 19.69
CA ASP A 56 9.53 -0.71 20.88
C ASP A 56 9.11 0.10 22.12
N ARG A 57 8.71 1.37 21.94
CA ARG A 57 8.31 2.28 23.03
C ARG A 57 6.83 2.22 23.39
N PHE A 58 5.95 2.04 22.41
CA PHE A 58 4.50 2.12 22.58
C PHE A 58 3.76 0.80 22.30
N GLY A 59 4.47 -0.21 21.81
CA GLY A 59 3.92 -1.51 21.47
C GLY A 59 3.35 -1.59 20.06
N HIS A 60 3.22 -2.81 19.54
CA HIS A 60 2.75 -3.07 18.18
C HIS A 60 1.34 -2.57 17.89
N VAL A 61 0.45 -2.57 18.89
CA VAL A 61 -0.93 -2.04 18.70
C VAL A 61 -0.90 -0.56 18.33
N VAL A 62 -0.02 0.24 18.95
CA VAL A 62 0.14 1.66 18.61
C VAL A 62 0.85 1.81 17.26
N GLY A 63 1.80 0.92 16.95
CA GLY A 63 2.39 0.85 15.61
C GLY A 63 1.34 0.62 14.52
N ASP A 64 0.41 -0.30 14.75
CA ASP A 64 -0.71 -0.60 13.84
C ASP A 64 -1.61 0.63 13.65
N GLU A 65 -1.95 1.34 14.74
CA GLU A 65 -2.72 2.60 14.66
C GLU A 65 -2.01 3.68 13.83
N VAL A 66 -0.68 3.79 13.96
CA VAL A 66 0.12 4.70 13.14
C VAL A 66 0.09 4.30 11.67
N LEU A 67 0.22 3.01 11.34
CA LEU A 67 0.13 2.53 9.96
C LEU A 67 -1.24 2.81 9.34
N VAL A 68 -2.32 2.59 10.10
CA VAL A 68 -3.69 2.91 9.67
C VAL A 68 -3.83 4.40 9.37
N GLU A 69 -3.37 5.27 10.27
CA GLU A 69 -3.49 6.71 10.10
C GLU A 69 -2.63 7.24 8.96
N VAL A 70 -1.43 6.68 8.76
CA VAL A 70 -0.59 6.98 7.59
C VAL A 70 -1.29 6.56 6.31
N GLY A 71 -1.81 5.33 6.26
CA GLY A 71 -2.54 4.81 5.11
C GLY A 71 -3.73 5.69 4.74
N ARG A 72 -4.49 6.15 5.74
CA ARG A 72 -5.62 7.08 5.57
C ARG A 72 -5.21 8.47 5.06
N ARG A 73 -3.97 8.92 5.32
CA ARG A 73 -3.49 10.24 4.87
C ARG A 73 -2.95 10.22 3.44
N ILE A 74 -2.41 9.08 3.00
CA ILE A 74 -1.79 8.93 1.68
C ILE A 74 -2.72 8.32 0.63
N GLY A 75 -3.71 7.53 1.05
CA GLY A 75 -4.74 6.92 0.20
C GLY A 75 -5.93 7.85 -0.06
#